data_AF-A0A537I5U1-F1
#
_entry.id   AF-A0A537I5U1-F1
#
_cell.length_a   1.000
_cell.length_b   1.000
_cell.length_c   1.000
_cell.angle_alpha   90.00
_cell.angle_beta   90.00
_cell.angle_gamma   90.00
#
_symmetry.space_group_name_H-M   'P 1'
#
loop_
_entity.id
_entity.type
_entity.pdbx_description
1 polymer ?
#
loop_
_entity_poly.entity_id
_entity_poly.type
_entity_poly.pdbx_seq_one_letter_code
_entity_poly.pdbx_strand_id
1 'polypeptide(L)'
;MGQKIKRENSFDTLLNQSLDKQAHGRPTARYAGKAASRIWPRRHVRLTLSLTILLVIGLGASVWAWQNGIWFPTSSPNGLRAVLIDGLSVNNPDPSFTDNVTRTLSSVGYTVDYIGPDKFTVDTLANLPSQGYGLVIIRAHTAHSAIITSEPYTSSKYVFAQLAGHVSPATIGTPVEYFAVEAQFISSESHGRFQNSIIVLMGCGDPGDRETFGAAFADKGAGYLIGFDNSVSAQFTDSETSTLVSALAHGNTVQESVNLASNADPVYRGQFGFVVASSILQQRTVNLLSELSLFAIFFIILVFGPLSVFLVPKLLARR
;
A
#
# COMPACT_ATOMS: atom_id res chain seq x y z
N MET A 1 -85.92 -79.53 -36.13
CA MET A 1 -85.76 -79.44 -34.67
C MET A 1 -84.42 -80.10 -34.33
N GLY A 2 -83.34 -79.31 -34.26
CA GLY A 2 -81.97 -79.83 -34.25
C GLY A 2 -81.06 -78.91 -33.43
N GLN A 3 -80.49 -79.47 -32.37
CA GLN A 3 -79.62 -78.82 -31.40
C GLN A 3 -78.37 -78.22 -32.06
N LYS A 4 -78.02 -76.97 -31.71
CA LYS A 4 -76.64 -76.49 -31.77
C LYS A 4 -76.14 -76.26 -30.35
N ILE A 5 -75.36 -77.24 -29.89
CA ILE A 5 -74.57 -77.23 -28.67
C ILE A 5 -73.50 -76.13 -28.84
N LYS A 6 -73.61 -75.03 -28.08
CA LYS A 6 -72.54 -74.05 -27.95
C LYS A 6 -71.56 -74.59 -26.91
N ARG A 7 -70.42 -75.11 -27.37
CA ARG A 7 -69.28 -75.49 -26.53
C ARG A 7 -68.75 -74.23 -25.85
N GLU A 8 -68.91 -74.13 -24.54
CA GLU A 8 -68.15 -73.20 -23.72
C GLU A 8 -66.71 -73.69 -23.62
N ASN A 9 -65.75 -72.83 -23.95
CA ASN A 9 -64.34 -73.16 -23.86
C ASN A 9 -63.92 -73.08 -22.39
N SER A 10 -63.54 -74.22 -21.82
CA SER A 10 -63.02 -74.42 -20.45
C SER A 10 -61.85 -73.48 -20.08
N PHE A 11 -61.20 -72.88 -21.08
CA PHE A 11 -60.12 -71.91 -20.87
C PHE A 11 -60.61 -70.55 -20.36
N ASP A 12 -61.78 -70.08 -20.82
CA ASP A 12 -62.29 -68.74 -20.48
C ASP A 12 -62.83 -68.70 -19.04
N THR A 13 -63.39 -69.81 -18.56
CA THR A 13 -63.81 -69.97 -17.16
C THR A 13 -62.63 -70.07 -16.19
N LEU A 14 -61.53 -70.73 -16.59
CA LEU A 14 -60.31 -70.80 -15.77
C LEU A 14 -59.53 -69.47 -15.77
N LEU A 15 -59.54 -68.72 -16.87
CA LEU A 15 -58.90 -67.40 -16.94
C LEU A 15 -59.61 -66.39 -16.05
N ASN A 16 -60.95 -66.32 -16.08
CA ASN A 16 -61.70 -65.43 -15.18
C ASN A 16 -61.57 -65.83 -13.71
N GLN A 17 -61.51 -67.13 -13.39
CA GLN A 17 -61.33 -67.59 -12.01
C GLN A 17 -59.91 -67.32 -11.45
N SER A 18 -58.89 -67.24 -12.32
CA SER A 18 -57.53 -66.86 -11.92
C SER A 18 -57.35 -65.34 -11.78
N LEU A 19 -58.03 -64.54 -12.62
CA LEU A 19 -58.03 -63.08 -12.52
C LEU A 19 -58.80 -62.58 -11.27
N ASP A 20 -59.95 -63.16 -10.94
CA ASP A 20 -60.72 -62.80 -9.73
C ASP A 20 -60.00 -63.19 -8.43
N LYS A 21 -59.27 -64.32 -8.42
CA LYS A 21 -58.47 -64.74 -7.26
C LYS A 21 -57.22 -63.88 -7.01
N GLN A 22 -56.74 -63.14 -8.00
CA GLN A 22 -55.66 -62.18 -7.84
C GLN A 22 -56.14 -60.74 -7.55
N ALA A 23 -57.41 -60.42 -7.80
CA ALA A 23 -57.98 -59.09 -7.59
C ALA A 23 -58.48 -58.82 -6.15
N HIS A 24 -58.68 -59.85 -5.33
CA HIS A 24 -59.14 -59.70 -3.94
C HIS A 24 -58.18 -60.32 -2.93
N GLY A 25 -57.08 -59.63 -2.66
CA GLY A 25 -56.21 -59.99 -1.55
C GLY A 25 -54.89 -59.25 -1.52
N ARG A 26 -54.90 -58.10 -0.81
CA ARG A 26 -53.78 -57.30 -0.28
C ARG A 26 -53.43 -56.01 -1.05
N PRO A 27 -53.61 -54.82 -0.43
CA PRO A 27 -52.80 -53.67 -0.78
C PRO A 27 -51.43 -53.81 -0.10
N THR A 28 -50.44 -54.29 -0.85
CA THR A 28 -49.01 -54.13 -0.50
C THR A 28 -48.25 -53.61 -1.70
N ALA A 29 -48.10 -52.30 -1.79
CA ALA A 29 -46.96 -51.63 -2.46
C ALA A 29 -46.94 -50.17 -2.01
N ARG A 30 -45.87 -49.73 -1.33
CA ARG A 30 -44.79 -48.89 -1.91
C ARG A 30 -45.30 -47.47 -2.27
N TYR A 31 -44.73 -46.38 -1.78
CA TYR A 31 -43.30 -46.04 -1.79
C TYR A 31 -43.00 -45.01 -0.70
N ALA A 32 -41.83 -45.19 -0.07
CA ALA A 32 -41.16 -44.19 0.73
C ALA A 32 -41.19 -42.80 0.06
N GLY A 33 -41.52 -41.78 0.85
CA GLY A 33 -41.31 -40.40 0.47
C GLY A 33 -39.84 -40.20 0.11
N LYS A 34 -39.56 -40.07 -1.19
CA LYS A 34 -38.33 -39.42 -1.63
C LYS A 34 -38.44 -37.99 -1.14
N ALA A 35 -37.63 -37.64 -0.14
CA ALA A 35 -37.23 -36.25 0.07
C ALA A 35 -36.86 -35.70 -1.31
N ALA A 36 -37.60 -34.69 -1.77
CA ALA A 36 -37.21 -33.92 -2.94
C ALA A 36 -35.86 -33.31 -2.60
N SER A 37 -34.77 -33.99 -2.97
CA SER A 37 -33.46 -33.36 -2.99
C SER A 37 -33.63 -32.15 -3.89
N ARG A 38 -33.50 -30.97 -3.30
CA ARG A 38 -33.47 -29.70 -4.00
C ARG A 38 -32.19 -29.71 -4.83
N ILE A 39 -32.21 -30.44 -5.95
CA ILE A 39 -31.12 -30.47 -6.92
C ILE A 39 -31.14 -29.09 -7.53
N TRP A 40 -30.31 -28.21 -6.97
CA TRP A 40 -30.06 -26.91 -7.54
C TRP A 40 -29.64 -27.16 -9.00
N PRO A 41 -30.33 -26.56 -10.00
CA PRO A 41 -30.11 -26.92 -11.39
C PRO A 41 -28.62 -26.77 -11.69
N ARG A 42 -27.98 -27.81 -12.25
CA ARG A 42 -26.53 -27.84 -12.53
C ARG A 42 -26.03 -26.59 -13.26
N ARG A 43 -26.92 -25.88 -13.98
CA ARG A 43 -26.67 -24.60 -14.63
C ARG A 43 -26.40 -23.45 -13.64
N HIS A 44 -27.14 -23.35 -12.53
CA HIS A 44 -26.90 -22.35 -11.48
C HIS A 44 -25.62 -22.66 -10.70
N VAL A 45 -25.35 -23.94 -10.41
CA VAL A 45 -24.08 -24.35 -9.76
C VAL A 45 -22.87 -23.96 -10.62
N ARG A 46 -22.93 -24.21 -11.93
CA ARG A 46 -21.86 -23.81 -12.87
C ARG A 46 -21.69 -22.30 -12.97
N LEU A 47 -22.81 -21.56 -13.03
CA LEU A 47 -22.81 -20.10 -13.05
C LEU A 47 -22.21 -19.50 -11.78
N THR A 48 -22.60 -20.01 -10.61
CA THR A 48 -22.05 -19.55 -9.34
C THR A 48 -20.57 -19.88 -9.21
N LEU A 49 -20.14 -21.05 -9.67
CA LEU A 49 -18.72 -21.43 -9.66
C LEU A 49 -17.88 -20.52 -10.57
N SER A 50 -18.36 -20.26 -11.80
CA SER A 50 -17.69 -19.34 -12.74
C SER A 50 -17.61 -17.91 -12.20
N LEU A 51 -18.67 -17.40 -11.57
CA LEU A 51 -18.68 -16.09 -10.92
C LEU A 51 -17.70 -16.02 -9.74
N THR A 52 -17.62 -17.07 -8.91
CA THR A 52 -16.65 -17.11 -7.81
C THR A 52 -15.21 -17.16 -8.32
N ILE A 53 -14.93 -17.90 -9.40
CA ILE A 53 -13.59 -17.96 -10.00
C ILE A 53 -13.21 -16.59 -10.58
N LEU A 54 -14.12 -15.93 -11.30
CA LEU A 54 -13.90 -14.57 -11.82
C LEU A 54 -13.67 -13.55 -10.70
N LEU A 55 -14.40 -13.66 -9.58
CA LEU A 55 -14.21 -12.81 -8.41
C LEU A 55 -12.81 -13.02 -7.80
N VAL A 56 -12.40 -14.28 -7.63
CA VAL A 56 -11.08 -14.62 -7.06
C VAL A 56 -9.94 -14.18 -7.99
N ILE A 57 -10.08 -14.37 -9.30
CA ILE A 57 -9.11 -13.88 -10.29
C ILE A 57 -9.08 -12.35 -10.30
N GLY A 58 -10.24 -11.69 -10.23
CA GLY A 58 -10.34 -10.23 -10.18
C GLY A 58 -9.72 -9.64 -8.92
N LEU A 59 -9.97 -10.24 -7.75
CA LEU A 59 -9.35 -9.87 -6.49
C LEU A 59 -7.84 -10.16 -6.50
N GLY A 60 -7.43 -11.31 -7.01
CA GLY A 60 -6.01 -11.68 -7.15
C GLY A 60 -5.26 -10.73 -8.10
N ALA A 61 -5.84 -10.40 -9.24
CA ALA A 61 -5.31 -9.42 -10.18
C ALA A 61 -5.29 -8.00 -9.58
N SER A 62 -6.29 -7.63 -8.79
CA SER A 62 -6.33 -6.34 -8.08
C SER A 62 -5.24 -6.24 -7.01
N VAL A 63 -5.05 -7.31 -6.22
CA VAL A 63 -3.98 -7.39 -5.21
C VAL A 63 -2.60 -7.40 -5.88
N TRP A 64 -2.43 -8.16 -6.96
CA TRP A 64 -1.20 -8.19 -7.74
C TRP A 64 -0.89 -6.81 -8.35
N ALA A 65 -1.89 -6.16 -8.94
CA ALA A 65 -1.74 -4.82 -9.49
C ALA A 65 -1.46 -3.76 -8.39
N TRP A 66 -1.99 -3.94 -7.18
CA TRP A 66 -1.70 -3.07 -6.03
C TRP A 66 -0.26 -3.26 -5.53
N GLN A 67 0.22 -4.50 -5.43
CA GLN A 67 1.59 -4.83 -5.06
C GLN A 67 2.63 -4.33 -6.09
N ASN A 68 2.28 -4.36 -7.38
CA ASN A 68 3.14 -3.88 -8.46
C ASN A 68 2.92 -2.40 -8.80
N GLY A 69 2.13 -1.67 -8.01
CA GLY A 69 1.91 -0.24 -8.16
C GLY A 69 1.15 0.22 -9.41
N ILE A 70 0.49 -0.71 -10.12
CA ILE A 70 -0.25 -0.45 -11.37
C ILE A 70 -1.49 0.44 -11.14
N TRP A 71 -2.04 0.45 -9.91
CA TRP A 71 -3.17 1.30 -9.53
C TRP A 71 -2.78 2.70 -9.05
N PHE A 72 -1.50 2.96 -8.82
CA PHE A 72 -1.06 4.32 -8.56
C PHE A 72 -0.85 4.97 -9.92
N PRO A 73 -1.68 5.98 -10.30
CA PRO A 73 -1.36 6.74 -11.49
C PRO A 73 0.08 7.24 -11.35
N THR A 74 0.89 6.97 -12.38
CA THR A 74 2.12 7.72 -12.60
C THR A 74 1.74 9.20 -12.55
N SER A 75 2.51 9.97 -11.79
CA SER A 75 2.22 11.35 -11.45
C SER A 75 1.76 12.14 -12.67
N SER A 76 0.47 12.45 -12.77
CA SER A 76 0.04 13.66 -13.47
C SER A 76 -1.34 14.10 -13.00
N PRO A 77 -1.35 15.00 -12.02
CA PRO A 77 -2.27 16.12 -12.06
C PRO A 77 -1.43 17.39 -12.26
N ASN A 78 -1.31 17.83 -13.52
CA ASN A 78 -0.60 19.04 -14.01
C ASN A 78 0.86 18.87 -14.49
N GLY A 79 1.07 17.97 -15.46
CA GLY A 79 2.32 17.95 -16.25
C GLY A 79 3.55 17.42 -15.50
N LEU A 80 4.66 17.27 -16.22
CA LEU A 80 5.95 16.88 -15.66
C LEU A 80 6.54 18.10 -14.92
N ARG A 81 6.22 18.27 -13.63
CA ARG A 81 6.82 19.33 -12.80
C ARG A 81 7.79 18.74 -11.80
N ALA A 82 8.98 19.32 -11.73
CA ALA A 82 10.01 18.98 -10.76
C ALA A 82 10.47 20.22 -9.99
N VAL A 83 10.98 20.02 -8.78
CA VAL A 83 11.67 21.08 -8.02
C VAL A 83 13.03 20.59 -7.57
N LEU A 84 14.03 21.44 -7.72
CA LEU A 84 15.36 21.28 -7.13
C LEU A 84 15.54 22.35 -6.04
N ILE A 85 15.54 21.92 -4.79
CA ILE A 85 15.74 22.75 -3.61
C ILE A 85 17.20 22.60 -3.18
N ASP A 86 17.95 23.69 -3.14
CA ASP A 86 19.41 23.69 -3.01
C ASP A 86 19.88 24.48 -1.80
N GLY A 87 19.63 23.94 -0.62
CA GLY A 87 20.10 24.48 0.64
C GLY A 87 21.59 24.24 0.90
N LEU A 88 22.13 23.14 0.39
CA LEU A 88 23.53 22.74 0.57
C LEU A 88 24.50 23.74 -0.11
N SER A 89 24.04 24.50 -1.11
CA SER A 89 24.85 25.55 -1.75
C SER A 89 25.24 26.70 -0.83
N VAL A 90 24.71 26.79 0.40
CA VAL A 90 25.20 27.74 1.43
C VAL A 90 26.69 27.56 1.71
N ASN A 91 27.17 26.31 1.80
CA ASN A 91 28.57 26.00 2.08
C ASN A 91 29.24 25.07 1.05
N ASN A 92 28.45 24.43 0.19
CA ASN A 92 28.93 23.52 -0.86
C ASN A 92 28.23 23.82 -2.20
N PRO A 93 28.50 24.98 -2.84
CA PRO A 93 27.91 25.32 -4.13
C PRO A 93 28.37 24.36 -5.24
N ASP A 94 27.43 23.86 -6.03
CA ASP A 94 27.71 23.07 -7.24
C ASP A 94 26.79 23.49 -8.40
N PRO A 95 27.14 24.56 -9.14
CA PRO A 95 26.35 24.98 -10.30
C PRO A 95 26.31 23.91 -11.39
N SER A 96 27.35 23.08 -11.52
CA SER A 96 27.41 22.04 -12.56
C SER A 96 26.36 20.96 -12.31
N PHE A 97 26.18 20.55 -11.04
CA PHE A 97 25.10 19.66 -10.63
C PHE A 97 23.73 20.25 -10.95
N THR A 98 23.47 21.50 -10.49
CA THR A 98 22.16 22.14 -10.69
C THR A 98 21.80 22.29 -12.17
N ASP A 99 22.77 22.67 -13.01
CA ASP A 99 22.61 22.79 -14.45
C ASP A 99 22.40 21.43 -15.12
N ASN A 100 23.09 20.38 -14.66
CA ASN A 100 22.93 19.04 -15.20
C ASN A 100 21.53 18.50 -14.92
N VAL A 101 21.10 18.50 -13.65
CA VAL A 101 19.77 18.02 -13.26
C VAL A 101 18.68 18.78 -14.01
N THR A 102 18.80 20.11 -14.07
CA THR A 102 17.83 20.96 -14.76
C THR A 102 17.75 20.64 -16.25
N ARG A 103 18.90 20.54 -16.94
CA ARG A 103 18.93 20.21 -18.38
C ARG A 103 18.42 18.80 -18.66
N THR A 104 18.81 17.82 -17.85
CA THR A 104 18.42 16.43 -18.00
C THR A 104 16.90 16.28 -17.89
N LEU A 105 16.29 16.84 -16.86
CA LEU A 105 14.84 16.82 -16.68
C LEU A 105 14.10 17.65 -17.76
N SER A 106 14.61 18.84 -18.10
CA SER A 106 13.99 19.69 -19.13
C SER A 106 14.01 19.01 -20.50
N SER A 107 15.05 18.24 -20.83
CA SER A 107 15.16 17.56 -22.13
C SER A 107 14.08 16.50 -22.36
N VAL A 108 13.46 15.98 -21.29
CA VAL A 108 12.36 15.02 -21.35
C VAL A 108 11.01 15.64 -20.98
N GLY A 109 10.92 16.97 -20.95
CA GLY A 109 9.68 17.72 -20.84
C GLY A 109 9.29 18.17 -19.44
N TYR A 110 10.17 18.04 -18.43
CA TYR A 110 9.89 18.63 -17.12
C TYR A 110 9.99 20.15 -17.14
N THR A 111 9.06 20.82 -16.48
CA THR A 111 9.29 22.18 -15.94
C THR A 111 9.98 22.03 -14.60
N VAL A 112 11.20 22.56 -14.47
CA VAL A 112 12.03 22.44 -13.27
C VAL A 112 12.07 23.78 -12.55
N ASP A 113 11.51 23.83 -11.35
CA ASP A 113 11.61 24.98 -10.47
C ASP A 113 12.88 24.86 -9.61
N TYR A 114 13.71 25.90 -9.56
CA TYR A 114 14.89 25.96 -8.70
C TYR A 114 14.64 26.86 -7.49
N ILE A 115 14.84 26.30 -6.28
CA ILE A 115 14.77 27.03 -5.03
C ILE A 115 16.19 27.07 -4.45
N GLY A 116 16.85 28.21 -4.62
CA GLY A 116 18.18 28.46 -4.07
C GLY A 116 18.18 28.61 -2.54
N PRO A 117 19.39 28.74 -1.95
CA PRO A 117 19.55 28.84 -0.50
C PRO A 117 18.89 30.08 0.09
N ASP A 118 18.72 31.16 -0.68
CA ASP A 118 18.02 32.37 -0.24
C ASP A 118 16.51 32.16 0.01
N LYS A 119 15.94 31.08 -0.53
CA LYS A 119 14.51 30.75 -0.47
C LYS A 119 14.23 29.42 0.19
N PHE A 120 15.24 28.71 0.70
CA PHE A 120 15.03 27.45 1.38
C PHE A 120 14.78 27.68 2.89
N THR A 121 13.51 27.71 3.26
CA THR A 121 13.01 28.08 4.59
C THR A 121 12.12 26.98 5.18
N VAL A 122 11.70 27.12 6.44
CA VAL A 122 10.70 26.21 7.04
C VAL A 122 9.39 26.27 6.24
N ASP A 123 8.97 27.47 5.82
CA ASP A 123 7.78 27.66 4.99
C ASP A 123 7.88 26.97 3.62
N THR A 124 9.10 26.86 3.08
CA THR A 124 9.33 26.11 1.84
C THR A 124 8.93 24.65 2.01
N LEU A 125 9.36 24.01 3.10
CA LEU A 125 9.00 22.63 3.44
C LEU A 125 7.53 22.50 3.84
N ALA A 126 6.99 23.50 4.55
CA ALA A 126 5.58 23.52 4.93
C ALA A 126 4.65 23.54 3.71
N ASN A 127 4.99 24.30 2.67
CA ASN A 127 4.14 24.45 1.49
C ASN A 127 4.42 23.43 0.39
N LEU A 128 5.57 22.73 0.44
CA LEU A 128 6.04 21.81 -0.60
C LEU A 128 5.00 20.77 -1.06
N PRO A 129 4.23 20.09 -0.17
CA PRO A 129 3.28 19.07 -0.62
C PRO A 129 2.15 19.64 -1.48
N SER A 130 1.77 20.90 -1.29
CA SER A 130 0.68 21.54 -2.03
C SER A 130 1.03 21.97 -3.46
N GLN A 131 2.30 21.88 -3.86
CA GLN A 131 2.79 22.49 -5.10
C GLN A 131 2.60 21.63 -6.37
N GLY A 132 2.23 20.35 -6.22
CA GLY A 132 1.96 19.46 -7.36
C GLY A 132 3.20 19.00 -8.12
N TYR A 133 4.36 18.92 -7.46
CA TYR A 133 5.57 18.36 -8.06
C TYR A 133 5.49 16.83 -8.15
N GLY A 134 5.81 16.27 -9.32
CA GLY A 134 5.96 14.82 -9.50
C GLY A 134 7.32 14.31 -9.02
N LEU A 135 8.35 15.14 -9.09
CA LEU A 135 9.70 14.88 -8.60
C LEU A 135 10.18 16.04 -7.73
N VAL A 136 10.65 15.74 -6.53
CA VAL A 136 11.16 16.73 -5.57
C VAL A 136 12.57 16.30 -5.20
N ILE A 137 13.55 17.15 -5.47
CA ILE A 137 14.96 16.92 -5.12
C ILE A 137 15.33 17.95 -4.04
N ILE A 138 15.69 17.47 -2.86
CA ILE A 138 16.08 18.29 -1.71
C ILE A 138 17.56 18.07 -1.46
N ARG A 139 18.37 19.05 -1.84
CA ARG A 139 19.81 19.10 -1.61
C ARG A 139 20.10 19.92 -0.36
N ALA A 140 20.28 19.26 0.77
CA ALA A 140 20.38 19.90 2.08
C ALA A 140 21.28 19.13 3.05
N HIS A 141 21.68 19.78 4.14
CA HIS A 141 22.20 19.04 5.29
C HIS A 141 21.04 18.33 6.00
N THR A 142 21.30 17.11 6.45
CA THR A 142 20.36 16.34 7.27
C THR A 142 21.10 15.75 8.46
N ALA A 143 20.43 15.71 9.60
CA ALA A 143 20.94 15.10 10.82
C ALA A 143 19.76 14.68 11.68
N HIS A 144 19.84 13.50 12.29
CA HIS A 144 18.87 13.05 13.31
C HIS A 144 17.40 13.18 12.86
N SER A 145 17.06 12.70 11.66
CA SER A 145 15.71 12.80 11.10
C SER A 145 15.18 14.25 10.88
N ALA A 146 16.08 15.23 10.80
CA ALA A 146 15.76 16.60 10.45
C ALA A 146 16.44 17.09 9.17
N ILE A 147 15.74 17.94 8.41
CA ILE A 147 16.25 18.64 7.22
C ILE A 147 16.66 20.05 7.65
N ILE A 148 17.93 20.40 7.48
CA ILE A 148 18.43 21.73 7.83
C ILE A 148 18.20 22.67 6.66
N THR A 149 17.43 23.72 6.91
CA THR A 149 17.12 24.78 5.94
C THR A 149 18.27 25.76 5.80
N SER A 150 18.13 26.71 4.88
CA SER A 150 19.06 27.85 4.74
C SER A 150 18.53 29.12 5.43
N GLU A 151 17.43 29.01 6.18
CA GLU A 151 16.85 30.12 6.95
C GLU A 151 17.57 30.25 8.29
N PRO A 152 18.18 31.42 8.60
CA PRO A 152 18.80 31.66 9.90
C PRO A 152 17.79 31.50 11.04
N TYR A 153 18.21 30.77 12.08
CA TYR A 153 17.41 30.50 13.25
C TYR A 153 17.11 31.79 14.03
N THR A 154 15.87 31.90 14.52
CA THR A 154 15.48 32.91 15.51
C THR A 154 14.46 32.30 16.48
N SER A 155 14.54 32.62 17.77
CA SER A 155 13.59 32.13 18.77
C SER A 155 12.17 32.71 18.61
N SER A 156 12.00 33.75 17.78
CA SER A 156 10.73 34.43 17.57
C SER A 156 9.88 33.90 16.41
N LYS A 157 10.43 33.05 15.53
CA LYS A 157 9.70 32.46 14.39
C LYS A 157 9.27 31.03 14.68
N TYR A 158 8.17 30.56 14.09
CA TYR A 158 7.70 29.17 14.26
C TYR A 158 7.60 28.72 15.74
N VAL A 159 7.24 29.63 16.65
CA VAL A 159 7.32 29.40 18.11
C VAL A 159 6.60 28.12 18.53
N PHE A 160 5.43 27.83 17.96
CA PHE A 160 4.69 26.61 18.28
C PHE A 160 5.37 25.35 17.77
N ALA A 161 5.93 25.37 16.55
CA ALA A 161 6.68 24.24 16.01
C ALA A 161 7.98 24.01 16.81
N GLN A 162 8.62 25.09 17.29
CA GLN A 162 9.76 24.99 18.19
C GLN A 162 9.38 24.38 19.54
N LEU A 163 8.29 24.84 20.15
CA LEU A 163 7.80 24.29 21.43
C LEU A 163 7.36 22.83 21.29
N ALA A 164 6.85 22.44 20.14
CA ALA A 164 6.50 21.05 19.81
C ALA A 164 7.74 20.19 19.47
N GLY A 165 8.92 20.80 19.34
CA GLY A 165 10.15 20.12 18.95
C GLY A 165 10.19 19.70 17.47
N HIS A 166 9.30 20.21 16.63
CA HIS A 166 9.26 19.92 15.19
C HIS A 166 10.21 20.80 14.37
N VAL A 167 10.66 21.90 14.97
CA VAL A 167 11.65 22.81 14.40
C VAL A 167 12.67 23.16 15.47
N SER A 168 13.97 23.04 15.16
CA SER A 168 15.06 23.25 16.13
C SER A 168 16.22 24.04 15.50
N PRO A 169 17.09 24.67 16.29
CA PRO A 169 18.33 25.24 15.77
C PRO A 169 19.34 24.13 15.42
N ALA A 170 20.06 24.29 14.31
CA ALA A 170 21.17 23.42 13.94
C ALA A 170 22.32 24.20 13.27
N THR A 171 23.55 23.72 13.44
CA THR A 171 24.75 24.31 12.82
C THR A 171 25.29 23.43 11.70
N ILE A 172 25.68 24.03 10.59
CA ILE A 172 26.23 23.34 9.40
C ILE A 172 27.74 23.61 9.22
N GLY A 173 28.48 23.69 10.33
CA GLY A 173 29.90 24.06 10.32
C GLY A 173 30.16 25.55 10.08
N THR A 174 29.13 26.38 10.21
CA THR A 174 29.25 27.85 10.22
C THR A 174 28.88 28.40 11.60
N PRO A 175 29.28 29.64 11.96
CA PRO A 175 28.85 30.28 13.21
C PRO A 175 27.35 30.60 13.30
N VAL A 176 26.63 30.51 12.17
CA VAL A 176 25.19 30.78 12.10
C VAL A 176 24.42 29.48 12.32
N GLU A 177 23.43 29.54 13.20
CA GLU A 177 22.42 28.50 13.35
C GLU A 177 21.32 28.69 12.32
N TYR A 178 20.83 27.59 11.77
CA TYR A 178 19.72 27.53 10.82
C TYR A 178 18.58 26.72 11.41
N PHE A 179 17.37 26.89 10.88
CA PHE A 179 16.25 26.03 11.26
C PHE A 179 16.44 24.62 10.69
N ALA A 180 16.41 23.62 11.56
CA ALA A 180 16.23 22.21 11.24
C ALA A 180 14.76 21.84 11.39
N VAL A 181 14.23 21.12 10.40
CA VAL A 181 12.83 20.72 10.31
C VAL A 181 12.75 19.20 10.44
N GLU A 182 12.16 18.75 11.54
CA GLU A 182 11.99 17.32 11.83
C GLU A 182 11.08 16.64 10.81
N ALA A 183 11.30 15.35 10.54
CA ALA A 183 10.43 14.56 9.68
C ALA A 183 8.95 14.67 10.09
N GLN A 184 8.66 14.72 11.39
CA GLN A 184 7.29 14.85 11.91
C GLN A 184 6.61 16.17 11.51
N PHE A 185 7.36 17.25 11.29
CA PHE A 185 6.81 18.50 10.74
C PHE A 185 6.19 18.27 9.35
N ILE A 186 6.85 17.47 8.51
CA ILE A 186 6.38 17.16 7.16
C ILE A 186 5.03 16.43 7.22
N SER A 187 4.83 15.48 8.11
CA SER A 187 3.56 14.76 8.19
C SER A 187 2.45 15.61 8.85
N SER A 188 2.77 16.34 9.92
CA SER A 188 1.78 16.96 10.80
C SER A 188 1.47 18.44 10.53
N GLU A 189 2.44 19.24 10.10
CA GLU A 189 2.30 20.70 10.01
C GLU A 189 2.27 21.23 8.56
N SER A 190 2.85 20.50 7.61
CA SER A 190 2.86 20.94 6.21
C SER A 190 1.43 21.02 5.59
N HIS A 191 1.29 21.78 4.52
CA HIS A 191 0.02 22.08 3.87
C HIS A 191 -0.15 21.29 2.57
N GLY A 192 -1.37 20.80 2.34
CA GLY A 192 -1.69 19.98 1.17
C GLY A 192 -1.14 18.55 1.25
N ARG A 193 -1.02 17.91 0.10
CA ARG A 193 -0.53 16.53 -0.03
C ARG A 193 0.24 16.37 -1.33
N PHE A 194 1.33 15.63 -1.27
CA PHE A 194 2.02 15.14 -2.45
C PHE A 194 1.06 14.27 -3.28
N GLN A 195 1.28 14.27 -4.59
CA GLN A 195 0.44 13.55 -5.56
C GLN A 195 1.20 12.34 -6.08
N ASN A 196 1.50 11.40 -5.17
CA ASN A 196 2.34 10.23 -5.46
C ASN A 196 3.75 10.62 -5.95
N SER A 197 4.28 11.73 -5.41
CA SER A 197 5.57 12.29 -5.80
C SER A 197 6.75 11.38 -5.45
N ILE A 198 7.81 11.44 -6.24
CA ILE A 198 9.12 10.88 -5.90
C ILE A 198 9.90 11.96 -5.16
N ILE A 199 10.32 11.67 -3.94
CA ILE A 199 11.14 12.56 -3.11
C ILE A 199 12.56 12.03 -3.09
N VAL A 200 13.53 12.83 -3.51
CA VAL A 200 14.96 12.55 -3.41
C VAL A 200 15.52 13.46 -2.33
N LEU A 201 15.81 12.90 -1.16
CA LEU A 201 16.44 13.61 -0.05
C LEU A 201 17.95 13.36 -0.12
N MET A 202 18.66 14.35 -0.63
CA MET A 202 20.11 14.35 -0.72
C MET A 202 20.65 14.95 0.58
N GLY A 203 21.14 14.07 1.46
CA GLY A 203 21.71 14.42 2.75
C GLY A 203 22.18 13.15 3.47
N CYS A 204 22.99 13.31 4.51
CA CYS A 204 23.43 12.21 5.36
C CYS A 204 22.22 11.50 5.98
N GLY A 205 22.15 10.18 5.86
CA GLY A 205 21.19 9.37 6.64
C GLY A 205 21.85 8.86 7.90
N ASP A 206 21.26 9.07 9.08
CA ASP A 206 21.55 8.18 10.20
C ASP A 206 20.77 6.86 10.00
N PRO A 207 21.20 5.73 10.61
CA PRO A 207 20.43 4.49 10.57
C PRO A 207 19.00 4.70 11.06
N GLY A 208 18.01 4.44 10.20
CA GLY A 208 16.59 4.63 10.49
C GLY A 208 16.00 5.98 10.02
N ASP A 209 16.83 6.95 9.63
CA ASP A 209 16.33 8.25 9.15
C ASP A 209 15.56 8.10 7.84
N ARG A 210 16.05 7.26 6.93
CA ARG A 210 15.38 7.01 5.65
C ARG A 210 13.98 6.42 5.85
N GLU A 211 13.80 5.52 6.81
CA GLU A 211 12.48 4.98 7.18
C GLU A 211 11.60 6.04 7.86
N THR A 212 12.19 6.87 8.72
CA THR A 212 11.48 7.94 9.45
C THR A 212 10.97 9.03 8.51
N PHE A 213 11.83 9.56 7.64
CA PHE A 213 11.43 10.42 6.54
C PHE A 213 10.46 9.71 5.60
N GLY A 214 10.71 8.43 5.29
CA GLY A 214 9.89 7.65 4.39
C GLY A 214 8.44 7.60 4.87
N ALA A 215 8.25 7.34 6.16
CA ALA A 215 6.96 7.38 6.82
C ALA A 215 6.33 8.78 6.80
N ALA A 216 7.10 9.82 7.13
CA ALA A 216 6.57 11.18 7.18
C ALA A 216 6.10 11.70 5.80
N PHE A 217 6.91 11.50 4.76
CA PHE A 217 6.55 11.88 3.39
C PHE A 217 5.42 11.00 2.83
N ALA A 218 5.40 9.70 3.14
CA ALA A 218 4.30 8.80 2.77
C ALA A 218 2.97 9.22 3.43
N ASP A 219 3.00 9.58 4.72
CA ASP A 219 1.83 10.09 5.44
C ASP A 219 1.30 11.39 4.80
N LYS A 220 2.18 12.16 4.14
CA LYS A 220 1.84 13.33 3.32
C LYS A 220 1.56 13.07 1.84
N GLY A 221 1.52 11.82 1.39
CA GLY A 221 1.08 11.41 0.06
C GLY A 221 2.19 11.20 -0.98
N ALA A 222 3.46 11.17 -0.57
CA ALA A 222 4.54 10.79 -1.46
C ALA A 222 4.43 9.30 -1.84
N GLY A 223 4.88 8.93 -3.02
CA GLY A 223 4.92 7.54 -3.47
C GLY A 223 6.24 6.85 -3.09
N TYR A 224 7.33 7.60 -3.19
CA TYR A 224 8.68 7.12 -2.94
C TYR A 224 9.47 8.17 -2.16
N LEU A 225 10.28 7.72 -1.21
CA LEU A 225 11.41 8.47 -0.69
C LEU A 225 12.69 7.75 -1.08
N ILE A 226 13.62 8.48 -1.66
CA ILE A 226 14.97 8.06 -2.00
C ILE A 226 15.94 8.87 -1.14
N GLY A 227 16.92 8.22 -0.52
CA GLY A 227 17.91 8.89 0.33
C GLY A 227 19.05 7.95 0.72
N PHE A 228 20.04 8.50 1.41
CA PHE A 228 21.18 7.73 1.91
C PHE A 228 20.87 7.02 3.23
N ASP A 229 21.56 5.93 3.48
CA ASP A 229 21.49 5.16 4.74
C ASP A 229 22.63 5.46 5.72
N ASN A 230 23.61 6.26 5.30
CA ASN A 230 24.73 6.72 6.09
C ASN A 230 25.13 8.15 5.69
N SER A 231 26.16 8.69 6.34
CA SER A 231 26.87 9.89 5.90
C SER A 231 27.36 9.76 4.46
N VAL A 232 27.41 10.89 3.76
CA VAL A 232 27.80 10.99 2.35
C VAL A 232 28.56 12.30 2.11
N SER A 233 29.53 12.28 1.20
CA SER A 233 30.24 13.49 0.78
C SER A 233 29.40 14.29 -0.23
N ALA A 234 29.47 15.63 -0.17
CA ALA A 234 28.67 16.53 -1.02
C ALA A 234 28.84 16.22 -2.53
N GLN A 235 30.07 16.04 -3.00
CA GLN A 235 30.35 15.73 -4.41
C GLN A 235 29.81 14.36 -4.83
N PHE A 236 29.86 13.38 -3.92
CA PHE A 236 29.37 12.04 -4.22
C PHE A 236 27.85 12.00 -4.31
N THR A 237 27.14 12.65 -3.37
CA THR A 237 25.66 12.73 -3.44
C THR A 237 25.20 13.43 -4.72
N ASP A 238 25.91 14.48 -5.18
CA ASP A 238 25.58 15.19 -6.41
C ASP A 238 25.79 14.30 -7.66
N SER A 239 26.89 13.54 -7.70
CA SER A 239 27.19 12.59 -8.77
C SER A 239 26.16 11.47 -8.85
N GLU A 240 25.89 10.77 -7.75
CA GLU A 240 24.94 9.66 -7.73
C GLU A 240 23.50 10.14 -7.99
N THR A 241 23.13 11.32 -7.50
CA THR A 241 21.82 11.91 -7.82
C THR A 241 21.72 12.27 -9.29
N SER A 242 22.80 12.73 -9.93
CA SER A 242 22.81 12.97 -11.39
C SER A 242 22.56 11.67 -12.17
N THR A 243 23.18 10.56 -11.75
CA THR A 243 22.93 9.23 -12.32
C THR A 243 21.47 8.80 -12.13
N LEU A 244 20.94 8.96 -10.92
CA LEU A 244 19.54 8.67 -10.58
C LEU A 244 18.58 9.47 -11.46
N VAL A 245 18.77 10.79 -11.54
CA VAL A 245 17.92 11.70 -12.33
C VAL A 245 17.99 11.37 -13.82
N SER A 246 19.18 11.07 -14.34
CA SER A 246 19.34 10.62 -15.72
C SER A 246 18.56 9.33 -15.98
N ALA A 247 18.67 8.32 -15.11
CA ALA A 247 17.92 7.08 -15.25
C ALA A 247 16.40 7.30 -15.24
N LEU A 248 15.89 8.11 -14.30
CA LEU A 248 14.47 8.48 -14.24
C LEU A 248 14.01 9.22 -15.51
N ALA A 249 14.82 10.15 -16.02
CA ALA A 249 14.52 10.90 -17.24
C ALA A 249 14.41 9.98 -18.47
N HIS A 250 15.21 8.91 -18.52
CA HIS A 250 15.15 7.90 -19.59
C HIS A 250 14.03 6.85 -19.41
N GLY A 251 13.14 7.04 -18.43
CA GLY A 251 11.97 6.18 -18.23
C GLY A 251 12.22 4.91 -17.42
N ASN A 252 13.37 4.81 -16.73
CA ASN A 252 13.61 3.71 -15.80
C ASN A 252 12.69 3.82 -14.58
N THR A 253 12.40 2.69 -13.96
CA THR A 253 11.68 2.66 -12.68
C THR A 253 12.53 3.25 -11.55
N VAL A 254 11.90 3.60 -10.42
CA VAL A 254 12.64 4.06 -9.22
C VAL A 254 13.67 3.04 -8.76
N GLN A 255 13.31 1.75 -8.75
CA GLN A 255 14.21 0.68 -8.33
C GLN A 255 15.42 0.54 -9.27
N GLU A 256 15.20 0.54 -10.59
CA GLU A 256 16.30 0.49 -11.56
C GLU A 256 17.20 1.72 -11.44
N SER A 257 16.60 2.90 -11.28
CA SER A 257 17.34 4.16 -11.16
C SER A 257 18.19 4.19 -9.88
N VAL A 258 17.67 3.71 -8.76
CA VAL A 258 18.45 3.58 -7.50
C VAL A 258 19.56 2.54 -7.65
N ASN A 259 19.30 1.40 -8.30
CA ASN A 259 20.33 0.38 -8.54
C ASN A 259 21.47 0.90 -9.43
N LEU A 260 21.20 1.81 -10.36
CA LEU A 260 22.23 2.46 -11.17
C LEU A 260 23.05 3.49 -10.36
N ALA A 261 22.45 4.08 -9.33
CA ALA A 261 23.06 5.05 -8.42
C ALA A 261 23.46 4.43 -7.07
N SER A 262 23.64 3.10 -6.99
CA SER A 262 23.85 2.39 -5.72
C SER A 262 25.33 2.26 -5.34
N ASN A 263 26.20 3.13 -5.84
CA ASN A 263 27.59 3.11 -5.41
C ASN A 263 27.69 3.53 -3.95
N ALA A 264 28.61 2.92 -3.20
CA ALA A 264 28.92 3.35 -1.84
C ALA A 264 29.87 4.53 -1.87
N ASP A 265 29.59 5.57 -1.08
CA ASP A 265 30.50 6.69 -0.92
C ASP A 265 31.90 6.17 -0.50
N PRO A 266 32.98 6.56 -1.18
CA PRO A 266 34.31 5.99 -0.93
C PRO A 266 34.87 6.34 0.46
N VAL A 267 34.37 7.41 1.09
CA VAL A 267 34.80 7.93 2.39
C VAL A 267 33.87 7.42 3.49
N TYR A 268 32.58 7.66 3.35
CA TYR A 268 31.58 7.47 4.39
C TYR A 268 30.73 6.20 4.22
N ARG A 269 30.84 5.53 3.07
CA ARG A 269 30.14 4.27 2.73
C ARG A 269 28.61 4.37 2.65
N GLY A 270 28.03 5.56 2.73
CA GLY A 270 26.60 5.77 2.49
C GLY A 270 26.19 5.36 1.08
N GLN A 271 25.02 4.74 0.98
CA GLN A 271 24.44 4.22 -0.26
C GLN A 271 23.02 4.72 -0.45
N PHE A 272 22.64 4.92 -1.70
CA PHE A 272 21.24 5.19 -2.04
C PHE A 272 20.37 3.97 -1.77
N GLY A 273 19.24 4.22 -1.14
CA GLY A 273 18.13 3.29 -1.07
C GLY A 273 16.81 4.04 -1.22
N PHE A 274 15.71 3.30 -1.23
CA PHE A 274 14.38 3.89 -1.27
C PHE A 274 13.41 3.20 -0.32
N VAL A 275 12.36 3.93 0.01
CA VAL A 275 11.20 3.46 0.77
C VAL A 275 9.97 3.71 -0.10
N VAL A 276 9.13 2.68 -0.23
CA VAL A 276 7.87 2.77 -0.97
C VAL A 276 6.74 3.06 0.02
N ALA A 277 5.92 4.07 -0.24
CA ALA A 277 4.83 4.43 0.67
C ALA A 277 3.82 3.29 0.88
N SER A 278 3.58 2.49 -0.16
CA SER A 278 2.65 1.35 -0.08
C SER A 278 3.11 0.29 0.92
N SER A 279 4.42 0.03 1.06
CA SER A 279 4.92 -0.96 2.01
C SER A 279 4.74 -0.51 3.46
N ILE A 280 4.94 0.78 3.74
CA ILE A 280 4.69 1.37 5.08
C ILE A 280 3.21 1.25 5.45
N LEU A 281 2.32 1.65 4.55
CA LEU A 281 0.88 1.59 4.78
C LEU A 281 0.40 0.14 4.96
N GLN A 282 0.93 -0.78 4.15
CA GLN A 282 0.63 -2.21 4.27
C GLN A 282 1.11 -2.76 5.61
N GLN A 283 2.31 -2.40 6.06
CA GLN A 283 2.82 -2.84 7.36
C GLN A 283 1.97 -2.30 8.53
N ARG A 284 1.59 -1.01 8.49
CA ARG A 284 0.70 -0.42 9.51
C ARG A 284 -0.67 -1.08 9.54
N THR A 285 -1.28 -1.35 8.38
CA THR A 285 -2.59 -2.04 8.32
C THR A 285 -2.52 -3.46 8.86
N VAL A 286 -1.47 -4.22 8.55
CA VAL A 286 -1.25 -5.56 9.11
C VAL A 286 -1.07 -5.49 10.63
N ASN A 287 -0.29 -4.53 11.14
CA ASN A 287 -0.09 -4.36 12.57
C ASN A 287 -1.41 -4.03 13.30
N LEU A 288 -2.20 -3.09 12.78
CA LEU A 288 -3.51 -2.74 13.35
C LEU A 288 -4.47 -3.94 13.35
N LEU A 289 -4.52 -4.72 12.27
CA LEU A 289 -5.34 -5.94 12.22
C LEU A 289 -4.88 -6.97 13.26
N SER A 290 -3.56 -7.10 13.47
CA SER A 290 -3.00 -7.99 14.48
C SER A 290 -3.38 -7.56 15.90
N GLU A 291 -3.30 -6.27 16.22
CA GLU A 291 -3.71 -5.74 17.52
C GLU A 291 -5.20 -5.95 17.77
N LEU A 292 -6.05 -5.60 16.80
CA LEU A 292 -7.50 -5.83 16.88
C LEU A 292 -7.84 -7.32 17.06
N SER A 293 -7.09 -8.22 16.42
CA SER A 293 -7.28 -9.66 16.60
C SER A 293 -6.98 -10.13 18.03
N LEU A 294 -5.93 -9.59 18.67
CA LEU A 294 -5.60 -9.88 20.07
C LEU A 294 -6.68 -9.38 21.02
N PHE A 295 -7.19 -8.16 20.81
CA PHE A 295 -8.31 -7.62 21.59
C PHE A 295 -9.59 -8.44 21.41
N ALA A 296 -9.89 -8.88 20.19
CA ALA A 296 -11.06 -9.73 19.91
C ALA A 296 -10.95 -11.09 20.62
N ILE A 297 -9.78 -11.72 20.61
CA ILE A 297 -9.54 -12.98 21.33
C ILE A 297 -9.69 -12.77 22.85
N PHE A 298 -9.11 -11.71 23.40
CA PHE A 298 -9.23 -11.39 24.82
C PHE A 298 -10.69 -11.14 25.23
N PHE A 299 -11.44 -10.41 24.40
CA PHE A 299 -12.87 -10.17 24.60
C PHE A 299 -13.69 -11.47 24.54
N ILE A 300 -13.41 -12.36 23.58
CA ILE A 300 -14.06 -13.66 23.49
C ILE A 300 -13.78 -14.50 24.74
N ILE A 301 -12.54 -14.56 25.22
CA ILE A 301 -12.19 -15.28 26.46
C ILE A 301 -12.90 -14.67 27.68
N LEU A 302 -12.96 -13.35 27.77
CA LEU A 302 -13.55 -12.65 28.91
C LEU A 302 -15.09 -12.78 28.95
N VAL A 303 -15.74 -12.76 27.79
CA VAL A 303 -17.21 -12.86 27.68
C VAL A 303 -17.69 -14.32 27.67
N PHE A 304 -17.05 -15.17 26.87
CA PHE A 304 -17.47 -16.57 26.71
C PHE A 304 -16.77 -17.53 27.66
N GLY A 305 -15.63 -17.17 28.24
CA GLY A 305 -14.94 -17.98 29.26
C GLY A 305 -15.83 -18.26 30.47
N PRO A 306 -16.43 -17.24 31.14
CA PRO A 306 -17.35 -17.47 32.24
C PRO A 306 -18.59 -18.26 31.82
N LEU A 307 -19.16 -17.96 30.65
CA LEU A 307 -20.32 -18.69 30.11
C LEU A 307 -20.03 -20.18 29.92
N SER A 308 -18.83 -20.54 29.47
CA SER A 308 -18.42 -21.94 29.30
C SER A 308 -18.33 -22.70 30.63
N VAL A 309 -17.86 -22.06 31.70
CA VAL A 309 -17.76 -22.65 33.04
C VAL A 309 -19.15 -22.91 33.64
N PHE A 310 -20.14 -22.07 33.37
CA PHE A 310 -21.49 -22.23 33.93
C PHE A 310 -22.46 -23.05 33.06
N LEU A 311 -22.36 -23.03 31.74
CA LEU A 311 -23.27 -23.78 30.85
C LEU A 311 -22.83 -25.23 30.60
N VAL A 312 -21.53 -25.51 30.50
CA VAL A 312 -21.03 -26.86 30.16
C VAL A 312 -21.42 -27.91 31.20
N PRO A 313 -21.34 -27.66 32.53
CA PRO A 313 -21.80 -28.62 33.53
C PRO A 313 -23.32 -28.86 33.48
N LYS A 314 -24.12 -27.82 33.19
CA LYS A 314 -25.59 -27.92 33.07
C LYS A 314 -26.05 -28.71 31.85
N LEU A 315 -25.29 -28.65 30.76
CA LEU A 315 -25.56 -29.42 29.54
C LEU A 315 -25.12 -30.88 29.68
N LEU A 316 -24.02 -31.15 30.40
CA LEU A 316 -23.55 -32.51 30.69
C LEU A 316 -24.40 -33.23 31.74
N ALA A 317 -24.95 -32.52 32.72
CA ALA A 317 -25.87 -33.08 33.72
C ALA A 317 -27.28 -33.43 33.20
N ARG A 318 -27.57 -33.11 31.93
CA ARG A 318 -28.85 -33.44 31.24
C ARG A 318 -28.76 -34.67 30.34
N ARG A 319 -27.67 -35.42 30.40
CA ARG A 319 -27.55 -36.79 29.85
C ARG A 319 -27.50 -37.80 30.98
#